data_AF-A0A1E3W8Z0-F1
#
_entry.id   AF-A0A1E3W8Z0-F1
#
_cell.length_a   1.000
_cell.length_b   1.000
_cell.length_c   1.000
_cell.angle_alpha   90.00
_cell.angle_beta   90.00
_cell.angle_gamma   90.00
#
_symmetry.space_group_name_H-M   'P 1'
#
loop_
_entity.id
_entity.type
_entity.pdbx_description
1 polymer ?
#
loop_
_entity_poly.entity_id
_entity_poly.type
_entity_poly.pdbx_seq_one_letter_code
_entity_poly.pdbx_strand_id
1 'polypeptide(L)'
;MRAVGAYGRYDYDGALFDGSDYIATTFDGQVGFAAALVGYQFCPGAVTVKLFAGIEAEDQHITPRDPNNSVQGTEIGLRLLAETWYDIAPRWYVSADAAYGTAFQEYFSLARIGFRVRPKLSLGLEGGALGNEEYDAGRGGGFLRVNLRQLEVTLSGGFTGNYLEDDPSGYVSLGLYRTF
;
A
#
# COMPACT_ATOMS: atom_id res chain seq x y z
N MET A 1 15.23 3.38 12.03
CA MET A 1 14.38 4.50 11.55
C MET A 1 13.91 4.18 10.14
N ARG A 2 12.74 4.69 9.73
CA ARG A 2 12.16 4.49 8.40
C ARG A 2 11.56 5.81 7.92
N ALA A 3 11.78 6.15 6.65
CA ALA A 3 11.08 7.22 5.97
C ALA A 3 10.32 6.62 4.78
N VAL A 4 9.09 7.05 4.56
CA VAL A 4 8.23 6.60 3.46
C VAL A 4 7.67 7.84 2.76
N GLY A 5 7.56 7.79 1.44
CA GLY A 5 6.85 8.80 0.68
C GLY A 5 6.16 8.17 -0.52
N ALA A 6 5.00 8.69 -0.89
CA ALA A 6 4.24 8.26 -2.05
C ALA A 6 3.60 9.45 -2.76
N TYR A 7 3.36 9.28 -4.06
CA TYR A 7 2.60 10.22 -4.87
C TYR A 7 1.74 9.41 -5.85
N GLY A 8 0.50 9.83 -6.04
CA GLY A 8 -0.46 9.15 -6.90
C GLY A 8 -1.40 10.13 -7.60
N ARG A 9 -2.01 9.65 -8.68
CA ARG A 9 -3.12 10.31 -9.38
C ARG A 9 -4.20 9.28 -9.66
N TYR A 10 -5.43 9.71 -9.60
CA TYR A 10 -6.61 8.89 -9.87
C TYR A 10 -7.71 9.77 -10.44
N ASP A 11 -8.70 9.13 -11.05
CA ASP A 11 -9.95 9.76 -11.47
C ASP A 11 -11.11 8.90 -11.01
N TYR A 12 -12.25 9.54 -10.76
CA TYR A 12 -13.50 8.85 -10.45
C TYR A 12 -14.70 9.66 -10.95
N ASP A 13 -15.77 8.97 -11.28
CA ASP A 13 -17.03 9.60 -11.68
C ASP A 13 -17.95 9.81 -10.48
N GLY A 14 -18.57 10.98 -10.42
CA GLY A 14 -19.53 11.34 -9.37
C GLY A 14 -20.55 12.35 -9.87
N ALA A 15 -21.21 13.03 -8.93
CA ALA A 15 -22.20 14.06 -9.25
C ALA A 15 -21.90 15.35 -8.49
N LEU A 16 -21.84 16.47 -9.21
CA LEU A 16 -21.61 17.79 -8.65
C LEU A 16 -22.88 18.64 -8.76
N PHE A 17 -23.26 19.33 -7.69
CA PHE A 17 -24.40 20.24 -7.72
C PHE A 17 -24.00 21.59 -8.33
N ASP A 18 -24.65 21.99 -9.42
CA ASP A 18 -24.32 23.23 -10.16
C ASP A 18 -25.07 24.49 -9.66
N GLY A 19 -25.88 24.33 -8.61
CA GLY A 19 -26.80 25.36 -8.11
C GLY A 19 -28.26 25.12 -8.49
N SER A 20 -28.53 24.19 -9.41
CA SER A 20 -29.88 23.86 -9.87
C SER A 20 -30.15 22.36 -9.98
N ASP A 21 -29.16 21.57 -10.44
CA ASP A 21 -29.26 20.12 -10.57
C ASP A 21 -27.91 19.44 -10.26
N TYR A 22 -27.93 18.12 -10.11
CA TYR A 22 -26.73 17.29 -10.02
C TYR A 22 -26.28 16.88 -11.42
N ILE A 23 -25.08 17.31 -11.80
CA ILE A 23 -24.47 16.97 -13.08
C ILE A 23 -23.41 15.89 -12.90
N ALA A 24 -23.44 14.88 -13.77
CA ALA A 24 -22.38 13.88 -13.85
C ALA A 24 -21.04 14.58 -14.11
N THR A 25 -20.06 14.30 -13.26
CA THR A 25 -18.78 15.00 -13.23
C THR A 25 -17.68 13.99 -12.93
N THR A 26 -16.63 14.01 -13.74
CA THR A 26 -15.38 13.28 -13.47
C THR A 26 -14.49 14.16 -12.60
N PHE A 27 -13.95 13.57 -11.53
CA PHE A 27 -13.08 14.20 -10.56
C PHE A 27 -11.65 13.69 -10.72
N ASP A 28 -10.69 14.60 -10.88
CA ASP A 28 -9.26 14.30 -10.92
C ASP A 28 -8.65 14.47 -9.53
N GLY A 29 -8.14 13.39 -8.96
CA GLY A 29 -7.46 13.33 -7.67
C GLY A 29 -5.94 13.25 -7.78
N GLN A 30 -5.23 13.95 -6.90
CA GLN A 30 -3.80 13.81 -6.68
C GLN A 30 -3.54 13.61 -5.20
N VAL A 31 -2.70 12.64 -4.86
CA VAL A 31 -2.31 12.35 -3.47
C VAL A 31 -0.81 12.46 -3.30
N GLY A 32 -0.38 13.13 -2.24
CA GLY A 32 1.00 13.13 -1.75
C GLY A 32 1.03 12.63 -0.30
N PHE A 33 1.97 11.74 0.01
CA PHE A 33 2.11 11.16 1.34
C PHE A 33 3.57 11.16 1.78
N ALA A 34 3.82 11.44 3.05
CA ALA A 34 5.13 11.27 3.67
C ALA A 34 5.01 10.82 5.13
N ALA A 35 5.90 9.93 5.58
CA ALA A 35 5.97 9.49 6.96
C ALA A 35 7.42 9.33 7.45
N ALA A 36 7.63 9.67 8.73
CA ALA A 36 8.90 9.52 9.42
C ALA A 36 8.70 8.70 10.70
N LEU A 37 9.29 7.51 10.74
CA LEU A 37 9.03 6.50 11.77
C LEU A 37 10.31 6.05 12.49
N VAL A 38 10.17 5.83 13.79
CA VAL A 38 11.14 5.10 14.61
C VAL A 38 10.62 3.70 14.87
N GLY A 39 11.51 2.73 15.06
CA GLY A 39 11.06 1.35 15.20
C GLY A 39 12.12 0.42 15.70
N TYR A 40 11.69 -0.80 16.00
CA TYR A 40 12.49 -1.86 16.58
C TYR A 40 12.28 -3.16 15.81
N GLN A 41 13.36 -3.95 15.69
CA GLN A 41 13.33 -5.27 15.06
C GLN A 41 13.57 -6.36 16.10
N PHE A 42 12.68 -7.34 16.12
CA PHE A 42 12.77 -8.55 16.92
C PHE A 42 13.00 -9.75 16.00
N CYS A 43 13.88 -10.68 16.39
CA CYS A 43 14.14 -11.91 15.64
C CYS A 43 13.98 -13.17 16.50
N PRO A 44 12.77 -13.52 16.98
CA PRO A 44 12.56 -14.76 17.73
C PRO A 44 12.63 -15.99 16.82
N GLY A 45 13.78 -16.68 16.84
CA GLY A 45 13.98 -17.91 16.07
C GLY A 45 13.96 -17.66 14.57
N ALA A 46 13.01 -18.27 13.85
CA ALA A 46 12.85 -18.17 12.40
C ALA A 46 11.90 -17.02 11.97
N VAL A 47 11.40 -16.24 12.93
CA VAL A 47 10.52 -15.10 12.67
C VAL A 47 11.32 -13.81 12.84
N THR A 48 11.14 -12.87 11.91
CA THR A 48 11.57 -11.47 12.04
C THR A 48 10.32 -10.60 12.08
N VAL A 49 10.22 -9.75 13.09
CA VAL A 49 9.15 -8.75 13.22
C VAL A 49 9.80 -7.38 13.35
N LYS A 50 9.32 -6.40 12.60
CA LYS A 50 9.69 -4.99 12.74
C LYS A 50 8.43 -4.20 13.05
N LEU A 51 8.50 -3.39 14.10
CA LEU A 51 7.43 -2.49 14.48
C LEU A 51 7.95 -1.06 14.40
N PHE A 52 7.15 -0.18 13.79
CA PHE A 52 7.46 1.23 13.62
C PHE A 52 6.27 2.08 14.05
N ALA A 53 6.57 3.24 14.62
CA ALA A 53 5.62 4.28 14.97
C ALA A 53 6.21 5.66 14.65
N GLY A 54 5.36 6.61 14.30
CA GLY A 54 5.81 7.98 14.05
C GLY A 54 4.70 8.87 13.51
N ILE A 55 5.11 9.89 12.76
CA ILE A 55 4.21 10.90 12.18
C ILE A 55 4.08 10.68 10.68
N GLU A 56 2.94 11.10 10.15
CA GLU A 56 2.66 11.13 8.71
C GLU A 56 1.99 12.46 8.33
N ALA A 57 2.07 12.80 7.05
CA ALA A 57 1.33 13.88 6.43
C ALA A 57 0.82 13.40 5.06
N GLU A 58 -0.45 13.66 4.79
CA GLU A 58 -1.10 13.37 3.52
C GLU A 58 -1.72 14.65 2.96
N ASP A 59 -1.62 14.85 1.66
CA ASP A 59 -2.24 15.93 0.92
C ASP A 59 -3.03 15.35 -0.26
N GLN A 60 -4.34 15.59 -0.26
CA GLN A 60 -5.29 15.13 -1.27
C GLN A 60 -5.90 16.32 -1.99
N HIS A 61 -5.63 16.44 -3.30
CA HIS A 61 -6.13 17.53 -4.12
C HIS A 61 -7.07 16.99 -5.21
N ILE A 62 -8.35 17.32 -5.12
CA ILE A 62 -9.40 16.88 -6.04
C ILE A 62 -9.93 18.08 -6.84
N THR A 63 -10.01 17.93 -8.17
CA THR A 63 -10.52 18.95 -9.10
C THR A 63 -11.57 18.35 -10.06
N PRO A 64 -12.76 18.97 -10.22
CA PRO A 64 -13.27 20.08 -9.43
C PRO A 64 -13.41 19.71 -7.94
N ARG A 65 -13.54 20.67 -7.03
CA ARG A 65 -13.72 20.34 -5.61
C ARG A 65 -14.97 19.49 -5.45
N ASP A 66 -14.85 18.34 -4.80
CA ASP A 66 -15.97 17.48 -4.43
C ASP A 66 -16.41 17.79 -2.99
N PRO A 67 -17.57 18.44 -2.76
CA PRO A 67 -18.03 18.72 -1.41
C PRO A 67 -18.42 17.48 -0.60
N ASN A 68 -18.59 16.34 -1.26
CA ASN A 68 -19.04 15.09 -0.63
C ASN A 68 -17.90 14.15 -0.27
N ASN A 69 -16.65 14.47 -0.68
CA ASN A 69 -15.48 13.66 -0.36
C ASN A 69 -14.81 14.19 0.91
N SER A 70 -14.77 13.35 1.96
CA SER A 70 -14.11 13.70 3.24
C SER A 70 -12.57 13.67 3.16
N VAL A 71 -12.00 12.96 2.18
CA VAL A 71 -10.57 12.81 1.96
C VAL A 71 -10.06 13.88 0.99
N GLN A 72 -10.10 15.14 1.43
CA GLN A 72 -9.60 16.28 0.66
C GLN A 72 -8.87 17.30 1.55
N GLY A 73 -7.75 17.83 1.04
CA GLY A 73 -6.88 18.78 1.73
C GLY A 73 -5.68 18.10 2.38
N THR A 74 -5.03 18.80 3.31
CA THR A 74 -3.85 18.31 4.01
C THR A 74 -4.21 17.84 5.42
N GLU A 75 -3.81 16.63 5.78
CA GLU A 75 -3.93 16.10 7.14
C GLU A 75 -2.59 15.58 7.67
N ILE A 76 -2.36 15.74 8.98
CA ILE A 76 -1.18 15.24 9.68
C ILE A 76 -1.65 14.27 10.75
N GLY A 77 -1.00 13.12 10.83
CA GLY A 77 -1.43 12.02 11.68
C GLY A 77 -0.29 11.29 12.37
N LEU A 78 -0.68 10.26 13.10
CA LEU A 78 0.21 9.24 13.63
C LEU A 78 0.12 7.99 12.76
N ARG A 79 1.25 7.32 12.57
CA ARG A 79 1.32 6.08 11.80
C ARG A 79 1.93 4.95 12.59
N LEU A 80 1.34 3.77 12.47
CA LEU A 80 1.90 2.50 12.88
C LEU A 80 2.20 1.64 11.64
N LEU A 81 3.32 0.92 11.67
CA LEU A 81 3.69 -0.05 10.64
C LEU A 81 4.29 -1.30 11.30
N ALA A 82 3.80 -2.46 10.90
CA ALA A 82 4.34 -3.76 11.23
C ALA A 82 4.81 -4.47 9.96
N GLU A 83 5.99 -5.06 10.00
CA GLU A 83 6.51 -5.92 8.93
C GLU A 83 6.93 -7.25 9.56
N THR A 84 6.47 -8.36 9.02
CA THR A 84 6.78 -9.70 9.54
C THR A 84 7.31 -10.57 8.43
N TRP A 85 8.30 -11.38 8.76
CA TRP A 85 8.88 -12.40 7.91
C TRP A 85 9.04 -13.70 8.68
N TYR A 86 8.62 -14.82 8.09
CA TYR A 86 8.74 -16.13 8.71
C TYR A 86 9.22 -17.17 7.70
N ASP A 87 10.34 -17.80 8.00
CA ASP A 87 10.85 -18.95 7.25
C ASP A 87 10.20 -20.25 7.73
N ILE A 88 9.09 -20.63 7.06
CA ILE A 88 8.35 -21.87 7.34
C ILE A 88 9.24 -23.10 7.09
N ALA A 89 10.01 -23.07 6.01
CA ALA A 89 10.92 -24.13 5.60
C ALA A 89 12.09 -23.53 4.81
N PRO A 90 13.18 -24.28 4.55
CA PRO A 90 14.33 -23.75 3.80
C PRO A 90 13.95 -23.11 2.45
N ARG A 91 12.90 -23.62 1.81
CA ARG A 91 12.40 -23.12 0.51
C ARG A 91 11.14 -22.27 0.59
N TRP A 92 10.47 -22.17 1.74
CA TRP A 92 9.18 -21.48 1.87
C TRP A 92 9.26 -20.40 2.94
N TYR A 93 8.71 -19.24 2.62
CA TYR A 93 8.55 -18.16 3.57
C TYR A 93 7.17 -17.52 3.44
N VAL A 94 6.74 -16.89 4.51
CA VAL A 94 5.59 -16.00 4.52
C VAL A 94 6.03 -14.64 5.02
N SER A 95 5.49 -13.58 4.44
CA SER A 95 5.62 -12.22 4.96
C SER A 95 4.26 -11.56 5.09
N ALA A 96 4.12 -10.69 6.09
CA ALA A 96 2.92 -9.91 6.29
C ALA A 96 3.31 -8.50 6.73
N ASP A 97 2.89 -7.51 5.96
CA ASP A 97 3.11 -6.10 6.22
C ASP A 97 1.75 -5.45 6.48
N ALA A 98 1.65 -4.59 7.49
CA ALA A 98 0.43 -3.87 7.82
C ALA A 98 0.74 -2.47 8.34
N ALA A 99 0.00 -1.46 7.91
CA ALA A 99 0.11 -0.10 8.37
C ALA A 99 -1.27 0.51 8.63
N TYR A 100 -1.30 1.42 9.58
CA TYR A 100 -2.47 2.24 9.90
C TYR A 100 -2.01 3.66 10.20
N GLY A 101 -2.64 4.62 9.56
CA GLY A 101 -2.46 6.05 9.70
C GLY A 101 -3.74 6.70 10.25
N THR A 102 -3.58 7.76 11.04
CA THR A 102 -4.74 8.55 11.49
C THR A 102 -5.10 9.66 10.50
N ALA A 103 -4.20 10.04 9.59
CA ALA A 103 -4.54 10.95 8.50
C ALA A 103 -5.49 10.20 7.55
N PHE A 104 -6.71 10.72 7.37
CA PHE A 104 -7.77 10.11 6.58
C PHE A 104 -8.08 8.63 6.91
N GLN A 105 -7.71 8.17 8.12
CA GLN A 105 -7.80 6.76 8.55
C GLN A 105 -7.21 5.75 7.56
N GLU A 106 -6.10 6.09 6.89
CA GLU A 106 -5.48 5.22 5.88
C GLU A 106 -5.02 3.88 6.48
N TYR A 107 -5.33 2.77 5.83
CA TYR A 107 -4.78 1.47 6.18
C TYR A 107 -4.20 0.74 4.95
N PHE A 108 -3.22 -0.11 5.21
CA PHE A 108 -2.61 -0.97 4.21
C PHE A 108 -2.25 -2.31 4.83
N SER A 109 -2.49 -3.39 4.10
CA SER A 109 -2.07 -4.74 4.48
C SER A 109 -1.63 -5.52 3.25
N LEU A 110 -0.59 -6.34 3.40
CA LEU A 110 -0.06 -7.18 2.34
C LEU A 110 0.56 -8.45 2.92
N ALA A 111 -0.03 -9.59 2.58
CA ALA A 111 0.52 -10.90 2.86
C ALA A 111 1.14 -11.51 1.59
N ARG A 112 2.24 -12.23 1.77
CA ARG A 112 2.90 -12.99 0.70
C ARG A 112 3.27 -14.37 1.19
N ILE A 113 3.10 -15.36 0.30
CA ILE A 113 3.70 -16.68 0.45
C ILE A 113 4.67 -16.90 -0.70
N GLY A 114 5.94 -17.14 -0.37
CA GLY A 114 7.01 -17.22 -1.35
C GLY A 114 7.75 -18.55 -1.33
N PHE A 115 8.12 -19.01 -2.52
CA PHE A 115 8.91 -20.20 -2.76
C PHE A 115 10.26 -19.84 -3.39
N ARG A 116 11.36 -20.30 -2.76
CA ARG A 116 12.73 -20.16 -3.24
C ARG A 116 13.01 -21.21 -4.31
N VAL A 117 12.95 -20.77 -5.57
CA VAL A 117 13.26 -21.61 -6.74
C VAL A 117 14.77 -21.82 -6.85
N ARG A 118 15.54 -20.75 -6.64
CA ARG A 118 17.01 -20.75 -6.59
C ARG A 118 17.45 -19.86 -5.42
N PRO A 119 18.72 -19.93 -4.97
CA PRO A 119 19.21 -19.07 -3.89
C PRO A 119 18.97 -17.56 -4.09
N LYS A 120 18.87 -17.13 -5.35
CA LYS A 120 18.65 -15.73 -5.74
C LYS A 120 17.28 -15.44 -6.34
N LEU A 121 16.41 -16.43 -6.47
CA LEU A 121 15.13 -16.29 -7.17
C LEU A 121 14.01 -16.92 -6.34
N SER A 122 13.03 -16.09 -6.00
CA SER A 122 11.80 -16.50 -5.35
C SER A 122 10.60 -16.08 -6.19
N LEU A 123 9.52 -16.84 -6.11
CA LEU A 123 8.22 -16.47 -6.68
C LEU A 123 7.13 -16.85 -5.71
N GLY A 124 5.95 -16.27 -5.86
CA GLY A 124 4.87 -16.54 -4.92
C GLY A 124 3.59 -15.83 -5.25
N LEU A 125 2.65 -15.97 -4.32
CA LEU A 125 1.37 -15.27 -4.35
C LEU A 125 1.38 -14.16 -3.32
N GLU A 126 0.66 -13.09 -3.63
CA GLU A 126 0.42 -11.98 -2.73
C GLU A 126 -1.06 -11.62 -2.69
N GLY A 127 -1.50 -11.14 -1.54
CA GLY A 127 -2.85 -10.64 -1.31
C GLY A 127 -2.82 -9.53 -0.29
N GLY A 128 -3.61 -8.48 -0.50
CA GLY A 128 -3.61 -7.32 0.36
C GLY A 128 -4.90 -6.52 0.29
N ALA A 129 -5.05 -5.61 1.23
CA ALA A 129 -6.12 -4.64 1.27
C ALA A 129 -5.55 -3.27 1.58
N LEU A 130 -6.13 -2.22 1.03
CA LEU A 130 -5.78 -0.84 1.31
C LEU A 130 -7.02 0.04 1.25
N GLY A 131 -7.03 1.11 2.01
CA GLY A 131 -8.17 2.00 2.05
C GLY A 131 -7.97 3.20 2.97
N ASN A 132 -9.01 4.02 3.07
CA ASN A 132 -9.12 5.21 3.91
C ASN A 132 -10.62 5.46 4.22
N GLU A 133 -10.98 6.63 4.73
CA GLU A 133 -12.37 6.97 5.08
C GLU A 133 -13.39 6.81 3.93
N GLU A 134 -12.98 6.88 2.66
CA GLU A 134 -13.88 6.88 1.49
C GLU A 134 -13.68 5.70 0.54
N TYR A 135 -12.58 4.96 0.67
CA TYR A 135 -12.18 3.95 -0.30
C TYR A 135 -11.65 2.70 0.38
N ASP A 136 -12.09 1.53 -0.09
CA ASP A 136 -11.59 0.22 0.34
C ASP A 136 -11.33 -0.67 -0.88
N ALA A 137 -10.10 -1.12 -1.04
CA ALA A 137 -9.72 -2.01 -2.14
C ALA A 137 -8.96 -3.24 -1.68
N GLY A 138 -9.25 -4.35 -2.35
CA GLY A 138 -8.49 -5.57 -2.28
C GLY A 138 -7.59 -5.72 -3.50
N ARG A 139 -6.43 -6.36 -3.31
CA ARG A 139 -5.59 -6.82 -4.42
C ARG A 139 -5.10 -8.24 -4.20
N GLY A 140 -4.97 -8.98 -5.29
CA GLY A 140 -4.47 -10.35 -5.30
C GLY A 140 -3.67 -10.62 -6.56
N GLY A 141 -2.53 -11.27 -6.42
CA GLY A 141 -1.63 -11.47 -7.55
C GLY A 141 -0.48 -12.41 -7.26
N GLY A 142 0.48 -12.39 -8.18
CA GLY A 142 1.75 -13.08 -8.05
C GLY A 142 2.90 -12.09 -7.94
N PHE A 143 4.02 -12.58 -7.42
CA PHE A 143 5.26 -11.82 -7.43
C PHE A 143 6.45 -12.68 -7.79
N LEU A 144 7.49 -12.03 -8.31
CA LEU A 144 8.81 -12.58 -8.56
C LEU A 144 9.84 -11.69 -7.87
N ARG A 145 10.70 -12.30 -7.08
CA ARG A 145 11.75 -11.62 -6.31
C ARG A 145 13.12 -12.14 -6.71
N VAL A 146 14.03 -11.23 -7.06
CA VAL A 146 15.41 -11.52 -7.42
C VAL A 146 16.35 -10.85 -6.41
N ASN A 147 17.18 -11.66 -5.77
CA ASN A 147 18.23 -11.22 -4.87
C ASN A 147 19.58 -11.12 -5.61
N LEU A 148 19.94 -9.91 -5.99
CA LEU A 148 21.29 -9.54 -6.44
C LEU A 148 22.13 -9.19 -5.20
N ARG A 149 23.46 -9.16 -5.33
CA ARG A 149 24.39 -9.03 -4.18
C ARG A 149 24.01 -7.91 -3.19
N GLN A 150 23.64 -6.74 -3.69
CA GLN A 150 23.34 -5.54 -2.90
C GLN A 150 21.95 -4.97 -3.22
N LEU A 151 21.16 -5.68 -4.03
CA LEU A 151 19.89 -5.20 -4.54
C LEU A 151 18.89 -6.35 -4.61
N GLU A 152 17.81 -6.24 -3.90
CA GLU A 152 16.62 -7.06 -4.07
C GLU A 152 15.65 -6.33 -5.00
N VAL A 153 15.16 -7.04 -6.02
CA VAL A 153 14.15 -6.55 -6.95
C VAL A 153 12.92 -7.42 -6.79
N THR A 154 11.75 -6.83 -6.59
CA THR A 154 10.47 -7.54 -6.57
C THR A 154 9.57 -6.97 -7.66
N LEU A 155 9.08 -7.81 -8.56
CA LEU A 155 8.05 -7.49 -9.54
C LEU A 155 6.77 -8.20 -9.13
N SER A 156 5.69 -7.46 -8.93
CA SER A 156 4.37 -8.01 -8.62
C SER A 156 3.36 -7.61 -9.69
N GLY A 157 2.34 -8.44 -9.87
CA GLY A 157 1.20 -8.09 -10.70
C GLY A 157 0.01 -9.01 -10.46
N GLY A 158 -1.18 -8.50 -10.74
CA GLY A 158 -2.43 -9.22 -10.50
C GLY A 158 -3.64 -8.33 -10.70
N PHE A 159 -4.69 -8.60 -9.93
CA PHE A 159 -5.95 -7.89 -9.96
C PHE A 159 -6.14 -7.07 -8.69
N THR A 160 -6.75 -5.91 -8.84
CA THR A 160 -7.16 -5.01 -7.76
C THR A 160 -8.59 -4.58 -8.02
N GLY A 161 -9.38 -4.37 -6.98
CA GLY A 161 -10.75 -3.91 -7.13
C GLY A 161 -11.26 -3.33 -5.82
N ASN A 162 -12.13 -2.33 -5.94
CA ASN A 162 -12.92 -1.87 -4.83
C ASN A 162 -13.91 -2.99 -4.46
N TYR A 163 -14.09 -3.30 -3.18
CA TYR A 163 -15.07 -4.31 -2.76
C TYR A 163 -16.52 -3.94 -3.15
N LEU A 164 -16.75 -2.69 -3.55
CA LEU A 164 -18.03 -2.10 -3.92
C LEU A 164 -18.22 -1.90 -5.44
N GLU A 165 -17.21 -2.17 -6.28
CA GLU A 165 -17.30 -2.00 -7.75
C GLU A 165 -17.19 -3.35 -8.48
N ASP A 166 -17.99 -3.53 -9.54
CA ASP A 166 -18.13 -4.80 -10.27
C ASP A 166 -16.98 -5.11 -11.26
N ASP A 167 -16.06 -4.16 -11.51
CA ASP A 167 -15.01 -4.30 -12.53
C ASP A 167 -13.58 -4.35 -11.93
N PRO A 168 -12.95 -5.54 -11.83
CA PRO A 168 -11.57 -5.64 -11.35
C PRO A 168 -10.57 -5.07 -12.35
N SER A 169 -9.66 -4.23 -11.86
CA SER A 169 -8.56 -3.65 -12.62
C SER A 169 -7.26 -4.45 -12.45
N GLY A 170 -6.34 -4.32 -13.40
CA GLY A 170 -5.00 -4.90 -13.30
C GLY A 170 -4.04 -3.99 -12.52
N TYR A 171 -3.11 -4.56 -11.75
CA TYR A 171 -2.01 -3.80 -11.16
C TYR A 171 -0.64 -4.41 -11.50
N VAL A 172 0.38 -3.55 -11.52
CA VAL A 172 1.80 -3.92 -11.60
C VAL A 172 2.56 -3.09 -10.57
N SER A 173 3.49 -3.73 -9.86
CA SER A 173 4.35 -3.06 -8.87
C SER A 173 5.81 -3.50 -9.03
N LEU A 174 6.73 -2.54 -8.93
CA LEU A 174 8.17 -2.77 -8.91
C LEU A 174 8.76 -2.25 -7.60
N GLY A 175 9.31 -3.15 -6.79
CA GLY A 175 10.04 -2.85 -5.57
C GLY A 175 11.54 -3.01 -5.77
N LEU A 176 12.32 -2.03 -5.29
CA LEU A 176 13.77 -2.07 -5.26
C LEU A 176 14.23 -1.86 -3.82
N TYR A 177 15.00 -2.81 -3.28
CA TYR A 177 15.53 -2.74 -1.92
C TYR A 177 17.03 -2.92 -1.92
N ARG A 178 17.76 -1.93 -1.39
CA ARG A 178 19.21 -1.98 -1.26
C ARG A 178 19.58 -2.53 0.10
N THR A 179 20.32 -3.65 0.11
CA THR A 179 20.95 -4.18 1.32
C THR A 179 22.25 -3.43 1.59
N PHE A 180 22.40 -2.89 2.80
CA PHE A 180 23.61 -2.20 3.28
C PHE A 180 24.38 -3.07 4.27
#